data_AF-A0A9Q1CEI0-F1
#
_entry.id   AF-A0A9Q1CEI0-F1
#
_cell.length_a   1.000
_cell.length_b   1.000
_cell.length_c   1.000
_cell.angle_alpha   90.00
_cell.angle_beta   90.00
_cell.angle_gamma   90.00
#
_symmetry.space_group_name_H-M   'P 1'
#
loop_
_entity.id
_entity.type
_entity.pdbx_description
1 polymer ?
#
loop_
_entity_poly.entity_id
_entity_poly.type
_entity_poly.pdbx_seq_one_letter_code
_entity_poly.pdbx_strand_id
1 'polypeptide(L)'
;MLDNFGRGFLWSRLYKWGYVVAAIEWSVFVCTHSLGAEWKGKFVKAPYIAQKVMANNFKTPLGTFAILGLHVLPIWLYAHYTNILGQSMRIHRSIQYAGIAFFSAGRAVCLFVELYCLWAHIMFLIRDPPEKAVQCSGKK
;
A
#
# COMPACT_ATOMS: atom_id res chain seq x y z
N MET A 1 1.82 -8.53 -8.91
CA MET A 1 0.45 -8.84 -9.36
C MET A 1 -0.17 -9.98 -8.53
N LEU A 2 0.41 -11.19 -8.50
CA LEU A 2 -0.09 -12.33 -7.69
C LEU A 2 -0.28 -12.00 -6.20
N ASP A 3 0.73 -11.38 -5.60
CA ASP A 3 0.72 -10.85 -4.24
C ASP A 3 -0.51 -9.99 -3.91
N ASN A 4 -0.78 -8.98 -4.76
CA ASN A 4 -1.87 -8.03 -4.57
C ASN A 4 -3.26 -8.68 -4.74
N PHE A 5 -3.35 -9.67 -5.63
CA PHE A 5 -4.58 -10.43 -5.86
C PHE A 5 -4.91 -11.30 -4.64
N GLY A 6 -3.90 -11.98 -4.08
CA GLY A 6 -4.04 -12.77 -2.86
C GLY A 6 -4.52 -11.94 -1.67
N ARG A 7 -3.90 -10.78 -1.43
CA ARG A 7 -4.34 -9.85 -0.38
C ARG A 7 -5.75 -9.32 -0.62
N GLY A 8 -6.11 -8.99 -1.86
CA GLY A 8 -7.45 -8.52 -2.21
C GLY A 8 -8.55 -9.52 -1.83
N PHE A 9 -8.32 -10.81 -2.10
CA PHE A 9 -9.24 -11.87 -1.68
C PHE A 9 -9.31 -12.01 -0.16
N LEU A 10 -8.16 -11.98 0.52
CA LEU A 10 -8.09 -12.03 1.98
C LEU A 10 -8.91 -10.91 2.62
N TRP A 11 -8.72 -9.66 2.17
CA TRP A 11 -9.47 -8.52 2.65
C TRP A 11 -10.97 -8.65 2.40
N SER A 12 -11.36 -9.08 1.21
CA SER A 12 -12.77 -9.26 0.83
C SER A 12 -13.44 -10.39 1.62
N ARG A 13 -12.68 -11.41 2.03
CA ARG A 13 -13.16 -12.51 2.87
C ARG A 13 -13.28 -12.10 4.35
N LEU A 14 -12.37 -11.26 4.84
CA LEU A 14 -12.33 -10.83 6.24
C LEU A 14 -13.40 -9.80 6.57
N TYR A 15 -13.55 -8.78 5.74
CA TYR A 15 -14.46 -7.67 5.99
C TYR A 15 -15.19 -7.26 4.73
N LYS A 16 -16.49 -6.97 4.85
CA LYS A 16 -17.29 -6.46 3.72
C LYS A 16 -16.71 -5.18 3.12
N TRP A 17 -16.03 -4.33 3.88
CA TRP A 17 -15.37 -3.11 3.40
C TRP A 17 -13.93 -3.33 2.93
N GLY A 18 -13.39 -4.55 3.06
CA GLY A 18 -12.02 -4.88 2.68
C GLY A 18 -11.73 -4.71 1.19
N TYR A 19 -12.77 -4.73 0.34
CA TYR A 19 -12.62 -4.39 -1.09
C TYR A 19 -12.10 -2.95 -1.28
N VAL A 20 -12.38 -2.01 -0.36
CA VAL A 20 -11.87 -0.64 -0.44
C VAL A 20 -10.36 -0.63 -0.25
N VAL A 21 -9.86 -1.39 0.73
CA VAL A 21 -8.42 -1.54 0.97
C VAL A 21 -7.75 -2.18 -0.26
N ALA A 22 -8.36 -3.23 -0.81
CA ALA A 22 -7.87 -3.86 -2.03
C ALA A 22 -7.87 -2.87 -3.21
N ALA A 23 -8.93 -2.07 -3.40
CA ALA A 23 -9.01 -1.08 -4.46
C ALA A 23 -7.89 -0.03 -4.35
N ILE A 24 -7.61 0.46 -3.13
CA ILE A 24 -6.50 1.40 -2.89
C ILE A 24 -5.16 0.76 -3.25
N GLU A 25 -4.89 -0.46 -2.76
CA GLU A 25 -3.65 -1.20 -3.07
C GLU A 25 -3.48 -1.39 -4.58
N TRP A 26 -4.56 -1.73 -5.29
CA TRP A 26 -4.58 -1.86 -6.75
C TRP A 26 -4.33 -0.54 -7.47
N SER A 27 -5.00 0.55 -7.06
CA SER A 27 -4.79 1.85 -7.67
C SER A 27 -3.35 2.32 -7.49
N VAL A 28 -2.77 2.17 -6.29
CA VAL A 28 -1.38 2.57 -6.03
C VAL A 28 -0.41 1.73 -6.86
N PHE A 29 -0.65 0.42 -6.95
CA PHE A 29 0.15 -0.49 -7.77
C PHE A 29 0.15 -0.05 -9.24
N VAL A 30 -1.04 0.24 -9.80
CA VAL A 30 -1.18 0.70 -11.18
C VAL A 30 -0.50 2.06 -11.38
N CYS A 31 -0.79 3.04 -10.51
CA CYS A 31 -0.18 4.38 -10.60
C CYS A 31 1.35 4.32 -10.52
N THR A 32 1.89 3.47 -9.65
CA THR A 32 3.34 3.31 -9.48
C THR A 32 3.94 2.57 -10.67
N HIS A 33 3.27 1.56 -11.20
CA HIS A 33 3.72 0.81 -12.37
C HIS A 33 3.73 1.68 -13.64
N SER A 34 2.72 2.52 -13.84
CA SER A 34 2.64 3.45 -14.97
C SER A 34 3.72 4.53 -14.95
N LEU A 35 4.30 4.83 -13.79
CA LEU A 35 5.39 5.81 -13.64
C LEU A 35 6.79 5.21 -13.88
N GLY A 36 6.90 3.91 -14.17
CA GLY A 36 8.17 3.26 -14.52
C GLY A 36 9.22 3.35 -13.41
N ALA A 37 10.51 3.42 -13.76
CA ALA A 37 11.61 3.53 -12.77
C ALA A 37 11.73 4.91 -12.11
N GLU A 38 11.10 5.94 -12.70
CA GLU A 38 11.24 7.35 -12.29
C GLU A 38 10.34 7.75 -11.12
N TRP A 39 9.38 6.91 -10.73
CA TRP A 39 8.49 7.19 -9.60
C TRP A 39 9.24 7.53 -8.30
N LYS A 40 10.40 6.91 -8.06
CA LYS A 40 11.25 7.17 -6.88
C LYS A 40 11.75 8.61 -6.82
N GLY A 41 12.00 9.25 -7.96
CA GLY A 41 12.44 10.64 -8.04
C GLY A 41 11.35 11.66 -7.64
N LYS A 42 10.07 11.28 -7.71
CA LYS A 42 8.96 12.16 -7.30
C LYS A 42 8.74 12.23 -5.78
N PHE A 43 9.41 11.37 -5.00
CA PHE A 43 9.33 11.40 -3.52
C PHE A 43 10.17 12.48 -2.86
N VAL A 44 11.00 13.22 -3.61
CA VAL A 44 11.79 14.35 -3.09
C VAL A 44 10.88 15.43 -2.48
N LYS A 45 9.64 15.56 -2.97
CA LYS A 45 8.61 16.48 -2.42
C LYS A 45 7.60 15.79 -1.48
N ALA A 46 7.80 14.52 -1.14
CA ALA A 46 6.85 13.78 -0.31
C ALA A 46 6.87 14.23 1.16
N PRO A 47 5.79 14.01 1.93
CA PRO A 47 5.80 14.26 3.37
C PRO A 47 6.90 13.42 4.05
N TYR A 48 7.44 13.93 5.15
CA TYR A 48 8.57 13.32 5.88
C TYR A 48 8.41 11.82 6.16
N ILE A 49 7.19 11.40 6.49
CA ILE A 49 6.83 10.00 6.76
C ILE A 49 7.01 9.15 5.49
N ALA A 50 6.48 9.62 4.35
CA ALA A 50 6.61 8.92 3.09
C ALA A 50 8.08 8.86 2.64
N GLN A 51 8.84 9.96 2.78
CA GLN A 51 10.28 9.94 2.49
C GLN A 51 11.03 8.89 3.32
N LYS A 52 10.76 8.83 4.63
CA LYS A 52 11.41 7.86 5.54
C LYS A 52 11.03 6.41 5.25
N VAL A 53 9.76 6.15 4.92
CA VAL A 53 9.29 4.81 4.53
C VAL A 53 9.95 4.37 3.22
N MET A 54 10.05 5.29 2.26
CA MET A 54 10.58 5.06 0.92
C MET A 54 12.11 5.05 0.83
N ALA A 55 12.80 5.63 1.81
CA ALA A 55 14.25 5.72 1.84
C ALA A 55 14.91 4.34 1.80
N ASN A 56 16.11 4.27 1.21
CA ASN A 56 16.89 3.04 1.06
C ASN A 56 16.11 1.86 0.44
N ASN A 57 15.17 2.13 -0.48
CA ASN A 57 14.28 1.11 -1.06
C ASN A 57 13.52 0.31 0.01
N PHE A 58 12.90 1.02 0.95
CA PHE A 58 12.17 0.44 2.08
C PHE A 58 13.03 -0.30 3.12
N LYS A 59 14.36 -0.28 3.02
CA LYS A 59 15.27 -0.88 4.01
C LYS A 59 15.47 0.00 5.25
N THR A 60 14.52 0.88 5.55
CA THR A 60 14.48 1.63 6.81
C THR A 60 13.60 0.88 7.82
N PRO A 61 13.80 1.06 9.13
CA PRO A 61 12.95 0.42 10.14
C PRO A 61 11.46 0.75 9.94
N LEU A 62 11.15 1.98 9.50
CA LEU A 62 9.78 2.41 9.18
C LEU A 62 9.25 1.76 7.90
N GLY A 63 10.10 1.60 6.89
CA GLY A 63 9.78 0.90 5.64
C GLY A 63 9.49 -0.59 5.87
N THR A 64 10.37 -1.27 6.61
CA THR A 64 10.17 -2.66 7.02
C THR A 64 8.89 -2.82 7.83
N PHE A 65 8.62 -1.92 8.78
CA PHE A 65 7.39 -1.94 9.57
C PHE A 65 6.13 -1.76 8.71
N ALA A 66 6.15 -0.85 7.73
CA ALA A 66 5.05 -0.67 6.79
C ALA A 66 4.84 -1.91 5.89
N ILE A 67 5.92 -2.52 5.40
CA ILE A 67 5.85 -3.75 4.58
C ILE A 67 5.31 -4.93 5.39
N LEU A 68 5.75 -5.07 6.64
CA LEU A 68 5.25 -6.09 7.56
C LEU A 68 3.76 -5.86 7.82
N GLY A 69 3.33 -4.63 8.10
CA GLY A 69 1.91 -4.30 8.25
C GLY A 69 1.08 -4.58 6.99
N LEU A 70 1.65 -4.36 5.80
CA LEU A 70 0.96 -4.62 4.53
C LEU A 70 0.75 -6.12 4.27
N HIS A 71 1.77 -6.95 4.50
CA HIS A 71 1.73 -8.39 4.16
C HIS A 71 1.25 -9.26 5.30
N VAL A 72 1.73 -9.00 6.52
CA VAL A 72 1.49 -9.87 7.68
C VAL A 72 0.12 -9.63 8.30
N LEU A 73 -0.41 -8.39 8.27
CA LEU A 73 -1.73 -8.07 8.82
C LEU A 73 -2.88 -8.92 8.24
N PRO A 74 -3.09 -9.00 6.91
CA PRO A 74 -4.21 -9.78 6.37
C PRO A 74 -4.07 -11.28 6.70
N ILE A 75 -2.85 -11.80 6.70
CA ILE A 75 -2.58 -13.20 7.09
C ILE A 75 -2.89 -13.42 8.57
N TRP A 76 -2.45 -12.51 9.44
CA TRP A 76 -2.69 -12.58 10.88
C TRP A 76 -4.18 -12.48 11.23
N LEU A 77 -4.90 -11.57 10.58
CA LEU A 77 -6.36 -11.44 10.71
C LEU A 77 -7.07 -12.70 10.25
N TYR A 78 -6.63 -13.30 9.14
CA TYR A 78 -7.20 -14.56 8.65
C TYR A 78 -6.95 -15.73 9.60
N ALA A 79 -5.73 -15.84 10.14
CA ALA A 79 -5.39 -16.87 11.10
C ALA A 79 -6.11 -16.69 12.45
N HIS A 80 -6.42 -15.45 12.84
CA HIS A 80 -7.32 -15.16 13.97
C HIS A 80 -8.78 -15.53 13.67
N TYR A 81 -9.29 -15.13 12.48
CA TYR A 81 -10.67 -15.42 12.05
C TYR A 81 -10.97 -16.93 11.97
N THR A 82 -10.02 -17.71 11.47
CA THR A 82 -10.12 -19.18 11.36
C THR A 82 -9.81 -19.92 12.66
N ASN A 83 -9.58 -19.21 13.77
CA ASN A 83 -9.18 -19.77 15.07
C ASN A 83 -7.91 -20.63 15.08
N ILE A 84 -7.12 -20.62 14.00
CA ILE A 84 -5.85 -21.36 13.91
C ILE A 84 -4.87 -20.92 15.02
N LEU A 85 -4.82 -19.61 15.33
CA LEU A 85 -3.95 -19.09 16.42
C LEU A 85 -4.33 -19.62 17.81
N GLY A 86 -5.62 -19.85 18.06
CA GLY A 86 -6.12 -20.34 19.33
C GLY A 86 -6.04 -21.86 19.47
N GLN A 87 -6.45 -22.60 18.43
CA GLN A 87 -6.49 -24.06 18.47
C GLN A 87 -5.15 -24.73 18.16
N SER A 88 -4.39 -24.24 17.18
CA SER A 88 -3.13 -24.86 16.76
C SER A 88 -1.93 -24.37 17.58
N MET A 89 -1.86 -23.07 17.89
CA MET A 89 -0.69 -22.46 18.55
C MET A 89 -0.91 -22.12 20.04
N ARG A 90 -2.12 -22.31 20.58
CA ARG A 90 -2.52 -21.98 21.98
C ARG A 90 -2.07 -20.57 22.44
N ILE A 91 -2.03 -19.60 21.52
CA ILE A 91 -1.57 -18.25 21.84
C ILE A 91 -2.61 -17.52 22.69
N HIS A 92 -2.16 -16.89 23.78
CA HIS A 92 -3.02 -16.11 24.69
C HIS A 92 -3.71 -14.95 23.96
N ARG A 93 -5.00 -14.71 24.24
CA ARG A 93 -5.81 -13.70 23.51
C ARG A 93 -5.18 -12.30 23.50
N SER A 94 -4.53 -11.91 24.59
CA SER A 94 -3.84 -10.61 24.69
C SER A 94 -2.76 -10.43 23.62
N ILE A 95 -2.01 -11.48 23.32
CA ILE A 95 -0.95 -11.45 22.29
C ILE A 95 -1.56 -11.35 20.89
N GLN A 96 -2.71 -12.01 20.67
CA GLN A 96 -3.40 -11.93 19.39
C GLN A 96 -3.85 -10.49 19.09
N TYR A 97 -4.49 -9.82 20.07
CA TYR A 97 -4.90 -8.43 19.93
C TYR A 97 -3.71 -7.47 19.86
N ALA A 98 -2.64 -7.71 20.62
CA ALA A 98 -1.42 -6.92 20.54
C ALA A 98 -0.78 -6.99 19.15
N GLY A 99 -0.73 -8.19 18.55
CA GLY A 99 -0.26 -8.39 17.18
C GLY A 99 -1.11 -7.63 16.16
N ILE A 100 -2.45 -7.73 16.26
CA ILE A 100 -3.37 -6.98 15.39
C ILE A 100 -3.16 -5.47 15.53
N ALA A 101 -3.04 -4.95 16.76
CA ALA A 101 -2.78 -3.53 17.02
C ALA A 101 -1.43 -3.07 16.42
N PHE A 102 -0.38 -3.88 16.58
CA PHE A 102 0.94 -3.57 16.03
C PHE A 102 0.95 -3.56 14.49
N PHE A 103 0.40 -4.61 13.87
CA PHE A 103 0.35 -4.70 12.41
C PHE A 103 -0.60 -3.67 11.78
N SER A 104 -1.70 -3.32 12.45
CA SER A 104 -2.62 -2.28 11.98
C SER A 104 -1.98 -0.89 11.99
N ALA A 105 -1.13 -0.58 12.99
CA ALA A 105 -0.33 0.63 12.97
C ALA A 105 0.62 0.67 11.76
N GLY A 106 1.28 -0.45 11.44
CA GLY A 106 2.10 -0.57 10.23
C GLY A 106 1.29 -0.36 8.94
N ARG A 107 0.09 -0.94 8.87
CA ARG A 107 -0.83 -0.77 7.73
C ARG A 107 -1.30 0.67 7.59
N ALA A 108 -1.57 1.37 8.69
CA ALA A 108 -1.98 2.78 8.68
C ALA A 108 -0.86 3.68 8.12
N VAL A 109 0.39 3.43 8.52
CA VAL A 109 1.55 4.13 7.94
C VAL A 109 1.65 3.85 6.44
N CYS A 110 1.49 2.59 6.02
CA CYS A 110 1.48 2.23 4.61
C CYS A 110 0.35 2.93 3.84
N LEU A 111 -0.87 2.95 4.39
CA LEU A 111 -2.05 3.59 3.79
C LEU A 111 -1.83 5.10 3.61
N PHE A 112 -1.18 5.76 4.56
CA PHE A 112 -0.83 7.18 4.42
C PHE A 112 0.09 7.43 3.21
N VAL A 113 1.09 6.57 3.00
CA VAL A 113 1.98 6.66 1.84
C VAL A 113 1.24 6.35 0.54
N GLU A 114 0.40 5.32 0.54
CA GLU A 114 -0.47 4.94 -0.59
C GLU A 114 -1.39 6.09 -1.02
N LEU A 115 -2.09 6.72 -0.08
CA LEU A 115 -2.95 7.87 -0.36
C LEU A 115 -2.16 9.04 -0.92
N TYR A 116 -0.95 9.31 -0.40
CA TYR A 116 -0.08 10.33 -0.97
C TYR A 116 0.32 10.02 -2.42
N CYS A 117 0.67 8.76 -2.71
CA CYS A 117 0.98 8.32 -4.08
C CYS A 117 -0.20 8.52 -5.03
N LEU A 118 -1.41 8.13 -4.60
CA LEU A 118 -2.63 8.34 -5.38
C LEU A 118 -2.90 9.82 -5.60
N TRP A 119 -2.81 10.63 -4.55
CA TRP A 119 -3.00 12.07 -4.63
C TRP A 119 -2.02 12.73 -5.60
N ALA A 120 -0.74 12.38 -5.51
CA ALA A 120 0.29 12.88 -6.41
C ALA A 120 0.02 12.48 -7.87
N HIS A 121 -0.50 11.27 -8.09
CA HIS A 121 -0.88 10.79 -9.42
C HIS A 121 -2.12 11.52 -9.96
N ILE A 122 -3.15 11.73 -9.13
CA ILE A 122 -4.35 12.51 -9.49
C ILE A 122 -3.96 13.95 -9.83
N MET A 123 -3.11 14.59 -9.04
CA MET A 123 -2.59 15.93 -9.32
C MET A 123 -1.76 15.99 -10.60
N PHE A 124 -1.07 14.90 -10.95
CA PHE A 124 -0.38 14.80 -12.23
C PHE A 124 -1.36 14.67 -13.41
N LEU A 125 -2.45 13.94 -13.26
CA LEU A 125 -3.50 13.79 -14.29
C LEU A 125 -4.34 15.05 -14.47
N ILE A 126 -4.61 15.80 -13.39
CA ILE A 126 -5.40 17.05 -13.43
C ILE A 126 -4.58 18.20 -14.01
N ARG A 127 -3.25 18.17 -13.89
CA ARG A 127 -2.41 19.14 -14.60
C ARG A 127 -2.52 18.85 -16.09
N ASP A 128 -3.26 19.70 -16.80
CA ASP A 128 -3.32 19.66 -18.25
C ASP A 128 -1.91 19.47 -18.83
N PRO A 129 -1.75 18.59 -19.84
CA PRO A 129 -0.50 18.58 -20.58
C PRO A 129 -0.25 20.02 -21.05
N PRO A 130 0.98 20.57 -20.93
CA PRO A 130 1.28 21.83 -21.59
C PRO A 130 0.83 21.67 -23.04
N GLU A 131 0.10 22.66 -23.53
CA GLU A 131 -0.55 22.81 -24.84
C GLU A 131 0.41 22.70 -26.06
N LYS A 132 1.47 21.90 -25.96
CA LYS A 132 2.56 21.78 -26.94
C LYS A 132 2.69 20.38 -27.54
N ALA A 133 1.87 19.40 -27.14
CA ALA A 133 1.89 18.07 -27.75
C ALA A 133 0.98 17.91 -28.98
N VAL A 134 0.14 18.91 -29.31
CA VAL A 134 -0.74 18.87 -30.50
C VAL A 134 -0.10 19.51 -31.75
N GLN A 135 1.03 20.22 -31.63
CA GLN A 135 1.68 20.87 -32.77
C GLN A 135 2.71 20.01 -33.55
N CYS A 136 2.99 18.77 -33.14
CA CYS A 136 3.94 17.89 -33.84
C CYS A 136 3.32 16.61 -34.44
N SER A 137 2.04 16.65 -34.83
CA SER A 137 1.45 15.65 -35.75
C SER A 137 0.90 16.35 -37.01
N GLY A 138 1.70 17.28 -37.54
CA GLY A 138 1.32 18.09 -38.69
C GLY A 138 2.56 18.71 -39.33
N LYS A 139 3.56 17.88 -39.68
CA LYS A 139 4.60 18.18 -40.70
C LYS A 139 5.57 17.01 -40.82
N LYS A 140 5.25 16.07 -41.71
CA LYS A 140 5.97 15.75 -42.95
C LYS A 140 5.44 14.45 -43.53
#